data_AF-A0A374V449-F1
#
_entry.id   AF-A0A374V449-F1
#
_cell.length_a   1.000
_cell.length_b   1.000
_cell.length_c   1.000
_cell.angle_alpha   90.00
_cell.angle_beta   90.00
_cell.angle_gamma   90.00
#
_symmetry.space_group_name_H-M   'P 1'
#
loop_
_entity.id
_entity.type
_entity.pdbx_description
1 polymer ?
#
loop_
_entity_poly.entity_id
_entity_poly.type
_entity_poly.pdbx_seq_one_letter_code
_entity_poly.pdbx_strand_id
1 'polypeptide(L)'
;MELIDLDEEKDIQREGSRNQKTLNGIEAQTAVCEMGSGFWQNVLNWCLAEGEGTEKERGILQYACALPNKVPSESQSVVLINMMKRLHRVGCPYRVKSSQYRL
;
A
#
# COMPACT_ATOMS: atom_id res chain seq x y z
N MET A 1 9.71 -35.47 6.46
CA MET A 1 8.70 -34.58 5.86
C MET A 1 9.30 -33.20 5.86
N GLU A 2 9.56 -32.69 4.66
CA GLU A 2 10.17 -31.40 4.32
C GLU A 2 9.60 -30.25 5.16
N LEU A 3 10.51 -29.48 5.78
CA LEU A 3 10.18 -28.17 6.36
C LEU A 3 10.25 -27.17 5.21
N ILE A 4 9.10 -26.91 4.60
CA ILE A 4 8.97 -26.01 3.46
C ILE A 4 9.50 -24.63 3.86
N ASP A 5 10.38 -24.15 2.99
CA ASP A 5 11.30 -23.03 3.08
C ASP A 5 10.60 -21.70 3.41
N LEU A 6 10.95 -21.13 4.56
CA LEU A 6 10.51 -19.80 5.04
C LEU A 6 11.51 -18.67 4.69
N ASP A 7 12.51 -18.94 3.84
CA ASP A 7 13.64 -18.02 3.64
C ASP A 7 13.59 -17.22 2.32
N GLU A 8 12.60 -17.42 1.46
CA GLU A 8 12.56 -16.78 0.13
C GLU A 8 11.92 -15.36 0.07
N GLU A 9 11.42 -14.82 1.18
CA GLU A 9 10.69 -13.52 1.17
C GLU A 9 11.55 -12.30 1.53
N LYS A 10 12.88 -12.43 1.59
CA LYS A 10 13.76 -11.35 2.08
C LYS A 10 14.45 -10.50 1.01
N ASP A 11 14.57 -10.97 -0.23
CA ASP A 11 15.45 -10.29 -1.20
C ASP A 11 14.75 -9.25 -2.09
N ILE A 12 13.42 -9.31 -2.23
CA ILE A 12 12.67 -8.42 -3.16
C ILE A 12 12.45 -7.00 -2.56
N GLN A 13 12.68 -6.81 -1.25
CA GLN A 13 12.26 -5.61 -0.53
C GLN A 13 13.17 -4.38 -0.70
N ARG A 14 14.33 -4.48 -1.35
CA ARG A 14 15.30 -3.38 -1.42
C ARG A 14 15.23 -2.52 -2.69
N GLU A 15 14.54 -2.95 -3.74
CA GLU A 15 14.59 -2.23 -5.03
C GLU A 15 13.51 -1.14 -5.19
N GLY A 16 12.39 -1.23 -4.47
CA GLY A 16 11.28 -0.27 -4.62
C GLY A 16 11.56 1.14 -4.11
N SER A 17 12.50 1.30 -3.17
CA SER A 17 12.72 2.54 -2.43
C SER A 17 13.57 3.59 -3.16
N ARG A 18 14.26 3.23 -4.24
CA ARG A 18 15.33 4.08 -4.78
C ARG A 18 14.88 5.10 -5.84
N ASN A 19 13.64 5.01 -6.35
CA ASN A 19 13.28 5.76 -7.57
C ASN A 19 11.95 6.53 -7.56
N GLN A 20 11.38 6.83 -6.40
CA GLN A 20 10.12 7.57 -6.34
C GLN A 20 10.36 8.97 -5.81
N LYS A 21 10.12 9.97 -6.68
CA LYS A 21 9.89 11.38 -6.32
C LYS A 21 9.30 11.44 -4.92
N THR A 22 9.98 12.11 -3.99
CA THR A 22 9.56 12.31 -2.61
C THR A 22 8.11 12.78 -2.60
N LEU A 23 7.17 11.84 -2.45
CA LEU A 23 5.80 12.19 -2.12
C LEU A 23 5.86 12.78 -0.72
N ASN A 24 5.35 14.00 -0.54
CA ASN A 24 5.35 14.60 0.76
C ASN A 24 4.43 13.77 1.68
N GLY A 25 4.86 13.54 2.91
CA GLY A 25 4.14 12.66 3.86
C GLY A 25 2.69 13.07 4.06
N ILE A 26 2.45 14.39 4.11
CA ILE A 26 1.14 15.03 4.22
C ILE A 26 0.25 14.74 3.00
N GLU A 27 0.80 14.83 1.78
CA GLU A 27 0.05 14.55 0.55
C GLU A 27 -0.37 13.08 0.50
N ALA A 28 0.54 12.18 0.90
CA ALA A 28 0.24 10.75 0.97
C ALA A 28 -0.85 10.45 2.00
N GLN A 29 -0.76 11.02 3.20
CA GLN A 29 -1.77 10.81 4.25
C GLN A 29 -3.13 11.36 3.85
N THR A 30 -3.16 12.54 3.22
CA THR A 30 -4.39 13.15 2.70
C THR A 30 -5.05 12.24 1.67
N ALA A 31 -4.29 11.78 0.67
CA ALA A 31 -4.81 10.88 -0.35
C ALA A 31 -5.35 9.57 0.27
N VAL A 32 -4.68 9.03 1.29
CA VAL A 32 -5.14 7.81 1.98
C VAL A 32 -6.47 8.02 2.71
N CYS A 33 -6.60 9.14 3.42
CA CYS A 33 -7.85 9.52 4.09
C CYS A 33 -8.99 9.75 3.09
N GLU A 34 -8.72 10.41 1.96
CA GLU A 34 -9.73 10.71 0.93
C GLU A 34 -10.30 9.45 0.26
N MET A 35 -9.53 8.36 0.16
CA MET A 35 -10.04 7.10 -0.39
C MET A 35 -11.03 6.40 0.55
N GLY A 36 -10.87 6.57 1.86
CA GLY A 36 -11.72 5.99 2.89
C GLY A 36 -11.54 4.47 3.10
N SER A 37 -12.10 3.96 4.20
CA SER A 37 -11.95 2.56 4.63
C SER A 37 -12.46 1.55 3.62
N GLY A 38 -13.59 1.80 2.96
CA GLY A 38 -14.18 0.88 1.97
C GLY A 38 -13.26 0.63 0.77
N PHE A 39 -12.53 1.65 0.31
CA PHE A 39 -11.54 1.48 -0.75
C PHE A 39 -10.40 0.56 -0.32
N TRP A 40 -9.82 0.82 0.86
CA TRP A 40 -8.72 0.02 1.39
C TRP A 40 -9.14 -1.41 1.68
N GLN A 41 -10.38 -1.64 2.11
CA GLN A 41 -10.91 -3.00 2.29
C GLN A 41 -10.98 -3.77 0.96
N ASN A 42 -11.40 -3.11 -0.11
CA ASN A 42 -11.44 -3.72 -1.44
C ASN A 42 -10.03 -4.05 -1.96
N VAL A 43 -9.08 -3.14 -1.77
CA VAL A 43 -7.67 -3.40 -2.08
C VAL A 43 -7.12 -4.57 -1.26
N LEU A 44 -7.45 -4.65 0.04
CA LEU A 44 -7.02 -5.74 0.92
C LEU A 44 -7.50 -7.08 0.40
N ASN A 45 -8.80 -7.16 0.10
CA ASN A 45 -9.42 -8.38 -0.38
C ASN A 45 -8.79 -8.83 -1.71
N TRP A 46 -8.52 -7.89 -2.61
CA TRP A 46 -7.84 -8.19 -3.87
C TRP A 46 -6.39 -8.65 -3.65
N CYS A 47 -5.64 -7.98 -2.77
CA CYS A 47 -4.29 -8.41 -2.41
C CYS A 47 -4.26 -9.82 -1.82
N LEU A 48 -5.23 -10.15 -0.96
CA LEU A 48 -5.34 -11.50 -0.39
C LEU A 48 -5.71 -12.54 -1.45
N ALA A 49 -6.55 -12.19 -2.42
CA ALA A 49 -6.95 -13.07 -3.51
C ALA A 49 -5.79 -13.36 -4.49
N GLU A 50 -5.01 -12.33 -4.84
CA GLU A 50 -3.90 -12.44 -5.79
C GLU A 50 -2.55 -12.81 -5.14
N GLY A 51 -2.49 -12.89 -3.81
CA GLY A 51 -1.24 -13.14 -3.09
C GLY A 51 -0.26 -11.95 -3.11
N GLU A 52 -0.78 -10.74 -3.32
CA GLU A 52 0.00 -9.52 -3.47
C GLU A 52 0.21 -8.77 -2.14
N GLY A 53 1.34 -8.06 -2.04
CA GLY A 53 1.67 -7.23 -0.89
C GLY A 53 2.39 -7.96 0.24
N THR A 54 3.42 -7.32 0.78
CA THR A 54 4.20 -7.86 1.91
C THR A 54 3.38 -7.90 3.20
N GLU A 55 3.81 -8.67 4.19
CA GLU A 55 3.16 -8.69 5.53
C GLU A 55 3.05 -7.29 6.14
N LYS A 56 4.13 -6.49 6.04
CA LYS A 56 4.15 -5.10 6.51
C LYS A 56 3.11 -4.24 5.81
N GLU A 57 3.01 -4.38 4.49
CA GLU A 57 2.07 -3.61 3.68
C GLU A 57 0.63 -3.99 3.98
N ARG A 58 0.33 -5.29 4.06
CA ARG A 58 -0.99 -5.80 4.44
C ARG A 58 -1.39 -5.34 5.84
N GLY A 59 -0.45 -5.30 6.79
CA GLY A 59 -0.70 -4.76 8.14
C GLY A 59 -1.06 -3.27 8.12
N ILE A 60 -0.35 -2.46 7.33
CA ILE A 60 -0.68 -1.02 7.17
C ILE A 60 -2.02 -0.84 6.45
N LEU A 61 -2.29 -1.68 5.44
CA LEU A 61 -3.51 -1.62 4.64
C LEU A 61 -4.73 -2.01 5.47
N GLN A 62 -4.61 -3.03 6.33
CA GLN A 62 -5.63 -3.40 7.31
C GLN A 62 -5.86 -2.30 8.36
N TYR A 63 -4.81 -1.58 8.76
CA TYR A 63 -4.95 -0.40 9.61
C TYR A 63 -5.76 0.71 8.91
N ALA A 64 -5.52 0.96 7.62
CA ALA A 64 -6.28 1.93 6.82
C ALA A 64 -7.75 1.51 6.59
N CYS A 65 -8.08 0.22 6.65
CA CYS A 65 -9.47 -0.26 6.62
C CYS A 65 -10.28 0.21 7.83
N ALA A 66 -9.64 0.60 8.93
CA ALA A 66 -10.30 1.14 10.12
C ALA A 66 -10.43 2.68 10.11
N LEU A 67 -10.22 3.34 8.96
CA LEU A 67 -10.55 4.76 8.78
C LEU A 67 -12.05 5.03 9.04
N PRO A 68 -12.40 6.16 9.68
CA PRO A 68 -11.52 7.27 10.09
C PRO A 68 -10.86 7.09 11.48
N ASN A 69 -11.19 6.03 12.22
CA ASN A 69 -10.73 5.84 13.61
C ASN A 69 -9.22 5.55 13.72
N LYS A 70 -8.62 5.01 12.66
CA LYS A 70 -7.21 4.62 12.59
C LYS A 70 -6.57 5.21 11.33
N VAL A 71 -6.19 6.49 11.41
CA VAL A 71 -5.48 7.18 10.33
C VAL A 71 -4.03 6.71 10.30
N PRO A 72 -3.53 6.13 9.19
CA PRO A 72 -2.12 5.78 9.06
C PRO A 72 -1.23 7.02 9.18
N SER A 73 -0.02 6.86 9.73
CA SER A 73 0.97 7.94 9.75
C SER A 73 1.41 8.36 8.35
N GLU A 74 2.08 9.48 8.21
CA GLU A 74 2.66 9.94 6.95
C GLU A 74 3.55 8.88 6.29
N SER A 75 4.46 8.26 7.06
CA SER A 75 5.34 7.20 6.55
C SER A 75 4.57 5.95 6.13
N GLN A 76 3.55 5.55 6.89
CA GLN A 76 2.68 4.43 6.53
C GLN A 76 1.88 4.73 5.26
N SER A 77 1.42 5.97 5.11
CA SER A 77 0.69 6.44 3.94
C SER A 77 1.58 6.42 2.70
N VAL A 78 2.83 6.85 2.80
CA VAL A 78 3.81 6.74 1.71
C VAL A 78 4.01 5.27 1.29
N VAL A 79 4.07 4.33 2.24
CA VAL A 79 4.13 2.90 1.94
C VAL A 79 2.91 2.44 1.14
N LEU A 80 1.68 2.81 1.56
CA LEU A 80 0.45 2.46 0.83
C LEU A 80 0.43 3.04 -0.59
N ILE A 81 0.83 4.30 -0.76
CA ILE A 81 0.87 4.92 -2.09
C ILE A 81 1.87 4.19 -3.00
N ASN A 82 3.04 3.82 -2.47
CA ASN A 82 4.05 3.11 -3.25
C ASN A 82 3.64 1.66 -3.55
N MET A 83 3.00 0.98 -2.60
CA MET A 83 2.36 -0.31 -2.82
C MET A 83 1.36 -0.22 -3.97
N MET A 84 0.42 0.74 -3.93
CA MET A 84 -0.60 0.93 -4.98
C MET A 84 0.00 1.16 -6.36
N LYS A 85 1.13 1.86 -6.47
CA LYS A 85 1.84 2.02 -7.75
C LYS A 85 2.39 0.69 -8.28
N ARG A 86 2.84 -0.21 -7.39
CA ARG A 86 3.29 -1.56 -7.78
C ARG A 86 2.09 -2.44 -8.12
N LEU A 87 1.04 -2.43 -7.30
CA LEU A 87 -0.20 -3.19 -7.54
C LEU A 87 -0.82 -2.86 -8.91
N HIS A 88 -0.78 -1.58 -9.30
CA HIS A 88 -1.26 -1.18 -10.61
C HIS A 88 -0.46 -1.82 -11.76
N ARG A 89 0.86 -2.05 -11.61
CA ARG A 89 1.66 -2.73 -12.64
C ARG A 89 1.32 -4.21 -12.81
N VAL A 90 0.84 -4.85 -11.75
CA VAL A 90 0.41 -6.26 -11.75
C VAL A 90 -1.08 -6.43 -12.09
N GLY A 91 -1.79 -5.34 -12.41
CA GLY A 91 -3.18 -5.40 -12.89
C GLY A 91 -4.26 -5.11 -11.84
N CYS A 92 -3.90 -4.55 -10.68
CA CYS A 92 -4.87 -4.14 -9.67
C CYS A 92 -5.87 -3.11 -10.25
N PRO A 93 -7.20 -3.37 -10.15
CA PRO A 93 -8.21 -2.49 -10.71
C PRO A 93 -8.42 -1.20 -9.88
N TYR A 94 -7.91 -1.17 -8.65
CA TYR A 94 -8.09 -0.06 -7.72
C TYR A 94 -6.99 0.99 -7.90
N ARG A 95 -7.37 2.28 -7.83
CA ARG A 95 -6.44 3.40 -7.99
C ARG A 95 -6.69 4.49 -6.97
N VAL A 96 -5.61 4.94 -6.35
CA VAL A 96 -5.63 6.14 -5.51
C VAL A 96 -5.76 7.35 -6.42
N LYS A 97 -6.59 8.32 -6.03
CA LYS A 97 -6.65 9.61 -6.70
C LYS A 97 -5.30 10.30 -6.51
N SER A 98 -4.46 10.26 -7.55
CA SER A 98 -3.31 11.17 -7.62
C SER A 98 -3.88 12.55 -7.89
N SER A 99 -4.20 13.28 -6.82
CA SER A 99 -4.52 14.69 -6.94
C SER A 99 -3.25 15.37 -7.41
N GLN A 100 -3.12 15.55 -8.73
CA GLN A 100 -2.29 16.61 -9.27
C GLN A 100 -2.93 17.90 -8.77
N TYR A 101 -2.55 18.36 -7.58
CA TYR A 101 -2.82 19.72 -7.17
C TYR A 101 -1.96 20.60 -8.07
N ARG A 102 -2.47 20.85 -9.28
CA ARG A 102 -2.12 22.00 -10.10
C ARG A 102 -2.68 23.19 -9.32
N LEU A 103 -1.83 23.82 -8.52
CA LEU A 103 -1.95 25.25 -8.24
C LEU A 103 -1.30 26.00 -9.40
#